data_AF-A0A8J3U061-F1
#
_entry.id   AF-A0A8J3U061-F1
#
_cell.length_a   1.000
_cell.length_b   1.000
_cell.length_c   1.000
_cell.angle_alpha   90.00
_cell.angle_beta   90.00
_cell.angle_gamma   90.00
#
_symmetry.space_group_name_H-M   'P 1'
#
loop_
_entity.id
_entity.type
_entity.pdbx_description
1 polymer ?
#
loop_
_entity_poly.entity_id
_entity_poly.type
_entity_poly.pdbx_seq_one_letter_code
_entity_poly.pdbx_strand_id
1 'polypeptide(L)'
;MRLLDQWAEHLQRVRLTGVTIFLPFDFSDQCTAWLRVSSPNGSQTTVEAGWSSIEGWSFSPSDFAETATVHDFESVVNASVECDLGDLIAAVAQNRDSFALDASS
;
A
#
# COMPACT_ATOMS: atom_id res chain seq x y z
N MET A 1 10.34 4.17 -9.19
CA MET A 1 10.68 3.65 -7.84
C MET A 1 9.84 2.40 -7.62
N ARG A 2 10.45 1.20 -7.61
CA ARG A 2 9.73 -0.07 -7.82
C ARG A 2 8.59 -0.33 -6.82
N LEU A 3 8.76 0.04 -5.54
CA LEU A 3 7.72 -0.11 -4.52
C LEU A 3 6.43 0.65 -4.90
N LEU A 4 6.54 1.92 -5.31
CA LEU A 4 5.36 2.71 -5.69
C LEU A 4 4.77 2.28 -7.04
N ASP A 5 5.59 1.74 -7.94
CA ASP A 5 5.08 1.10 -9.16
C ASP A 5 4.18 -0.10 -8.80
N GLN A 6 4.61 -0.94 -7.86
CA GLN A 6 3.79 -2.04 -7.36
C GLN A 6 2.54 -1.56 -6.61
N TRP A 7 2.64 -0.51 -5.79
CA TRP A 7 1.46 0.08 -5.16
C TRP A 7 0.42 0.50 -6.19
N ALA A 8 0.85 1.19 -7.26
CA ALA A 8 -0.04 1.59 -8.34
C ALA A 8 -0.69 0.38 -9.04
N GLU A 9 0.09 -0.67 -9.35
CA GLU A 9 -0.43 -1.91 -9.94
C GLU A 9 -1.52 -2.57 -9.06
N HIS A 10 -1.36 -2.54 -7.73
CA HIS A 10 -2.35 -3.11 -6.81
C HIS A 10 -3.59 -2.23 -6.67
N LEU A 11 -3.43 -0.91 -6.61
CA LEU A 11 -4.57 0.01 -6.56
C LEU A 11 -5.43 -0.07 -7.84
N GLN A 12 -4.80 -0.30 -9.01
CA GLN A 12 -5.55 -0.59 -10.23
C GLN A 12 -6.34 -1.90 -10.13
N ARG A 13 -5.81 -2.93 -9.46
CA ARG A 13 -6.57 -4.16 -9.20
C ARG A 13 -7.78 -3.90 -8.31
N VAL A 14 -7.63 -3.14 -7.22
CA VAL A 14 -8.75 -2.74 -6.35
C VAL A 14 -9.87 -2.10 -7.18
N ARG A 15 -9.51 -1.19 -8.10
CA ARG A 15 -10.49 -0.53 -8.98
C ARG A 15 -11.27 -1.50 -9.87
N LEU A 16 -10.62 -2.56 -10.35
CA LEU A 16 -11.22 -3.52 -11.30
C LEU A 16 -12.01 -4.63 -10.62
N THR A 17 -11.61 -5.05 -9.41
CA THR A 17 -12.14 -6.25 -8.77
C THR A 17 -12.82 -6.00 -7.43
N GLY A 18 -12.67 -4.81 -6.85
CA GLY A 18 -13.19 -4.46 -5.52
C GLY A 18 -12.52 -5.20 -4.37
N VAL A 19 -11.39 -5.87 -4.63
CA VAL A 19 -10.66 -6.63 -3.60
C VAL A 19 -9.98 -5.70 -2.60
N THR A 20 -9.77 -6.22 -1.38
CA THR A 20 -8.88 -5.60 -0.39
C THR A 20 -7.43 -5.94 -0.69
N ILE A 21 -6.54 -4.96 -0.60
CA ILE A 21 -5.09 -5.12 -0.75
C ILE A 21 -4.36 -4.60 0.50
N PHE A 22 -3.08 -4.96 0.60
CA PHE A 22 -2.17 -4.46 1.64
C PHE A 22 -0.94 -3.85 0.99
N LEU A 23 -0.54 -2.66 1.44
CA LEU A 23 0.59 -1.90 0.90
C LEU A 23 1.60 -1.60 2.02
N PRO A 24 2.84 -2.13 1.98
CA PRO A 24 3.80 -1.98 3.08
C PRO A 24 4.54 -0.65 3.02
N PHE A 25 4.65 0.06 4.15
CA PHE A 25 5.26 1.40 4.21
C PHE A 25 6.30 1.61 5.31
N ASP A 26 6.42 0.71 6.30
CA ASP A 26 7.47 0.73 7.32
C ASP A 26 7.97 -0.70 7.55
N PHE A 27 9.27 -0.91 7.46
CA PHE A 27 9.93 -2.22 7.40
C PHE A 27 10.80 -2.43 8.64
N SER A 28 10.17 -2.50 9.81
CA SER A 28 10.87 -2.77 11.06
C SER A 28 11.34 -4.22 11.13
N ASP A 29 12.38 -4.49 11.92
CA ASP A 29 12.95 -5.84 12.04
C ASP A 29 11.94 -6.86 12.56
N GLN A 30 11.01 -6.43 13.43
CA GLN A 30 10.08 -7.31 14.16
C GLN A 30 8.65 -7.28 13.62
N CYS A 31 8.30 -6.32 12.78
CA CYS A 31 6.97 -6.15 12.21
C CYS A 31 7.00 -5.22 11.01
N THR A 32 5.93 -5.19 10.23
CA THR A 32 5.78 -4.28 9.09
C THR A 32 4.51 -3.47 9.26
N ALA A 33 4.58 -2.17 8.96
CA ALA A 33 3.38 -1.35 8.87
C ALA A 33 2.78 -1.44 7.46
N TRP A 34 1.46 -1.61 7.41
CA TRP A 34 0.70 -1.82 6.18
C TRP A 34 -0.46 -0.83 6.10
N LEU A 35 -0.77 -0.42 4.87
CA LEU A 35 -2.05 0.19 4.54
C LEU A 35 -2.99 -0.91 4.02
N ARG A 36 -4.08 -1.16 4.72
CA ARG A 36 -5.21 -1.95 4.21
C ARG A 36 -6.08 -1.04 3.37
N VAL A 37 -6.21 -1.33 2.08
CA VAL A 37 -7.02 -0.55 1.15
C VAL A 37 -8.18 -1.39 0.66
N SER A 38 -9.40 -0.89 0.79
CA SER A 38 -10.61 -1.53 0.29
C SER A 38 -11.47 -0.53 -0.47
N SER A 39 -12.05 -0.95 -1.60
CA SER A 39 -13.00 -0.15 -2.38
C SER A 39 -14.13 -1.04 -2.90
N PRO A 40 -15.20 -1.27 -2.10
CA PRO A 40 -16.29 -2.16 -2.50
C PRO A 40 -16.99 -1.72 -3.81
N ASN A 41 -16.99 -0.41 -4.09
CA ASN A 41 -17.71 0.19 -5.22
C ASN A 41 -16.76 0.72 -6.32
N GLY A 42 -15.45 0.53 -6.19
CA GLY A 42 -14.44 0.98 -7.17
C GLY A 42 -14.24 2.49 -7.29
N SER A 43 -14.86 3.30 -6.42
CA SER A 43 -14.74 4.77 -6.38
C SER A 43 -14.30 5.25 -5.00
N GLN A 44 -15.16 5.16 -3.99
CA GLN A 44 -14.77 5.43 -2.60
C GLN A 44 -13.91 4.29 -2.08
N THR A 45 -12.79 4.65 -1.45
CA THR A 45 -11.88 3.72 -0.81
C THR A 45 -11.71 4.09 0.66
N THR A 46 -11.59 3.07 1.49
CA THR A 46 -11.13 3.20 2.87
C THR A 46 -9.68 2.73 2.94
N VAL A 47 -8.82 3.56 3.52
CA VAL A 47 -7.41 3.26 3.78
C VAL A 47 -7.21 3.23 5.29
N GLU A 48 -6.75 2.11 5.81
CA GLU A 48 -6.45 1.92 7.23
C GLU A 48 -4.98 1.59 7.44
N ALA A 49 -4.32 2.30 8.34
CA ALA A 49 -2.97 1.95 8.78
C ALA A 49 -3.03 0.90 9.89
N GLY A 50 -2.12 -0.06 9.83
CA GLY A 50 -2.02 -1.13 10.80
C GLY A 50 -0.69 -1.85 10.76
N TRP A 51 -0.58 -2.88 11.58
CA TRP A 51 0.61 -3.70 11.73
C TRP A 51 0.33 -5.14 11.36
N SER A 52 1.37 -5.84 10.95
CA SER A 52 1.41 -7.31 10.84
C SER A 52 2.74 -7.78 11.40
N SER A 53 2.77 -8.99 11.96
CA SER A 53 3.97 -9.61 12.51
C SER A 53 4.97 -10.05 11.44
N ILE A 54 4.68 -9.82 10.15
CA ILE A 54 5.63 -10.02 9.06
C ILE A 54 6.85 -9.11 9.30
N GLU A 55 8.00 -9.72 9.50
CA GLU A 55 9.27 -9.03 9.71
C GLU A 55 9.70 -8.32 8.41
N GLY A 56 10.13 -7.05 8.49
CA GLY A 56 10.43 -6.22 7.32
C GLY A 56 11.61 -6.72 6.48
N TRP A 57 12.50 -7.54 7.05
CA TRP A 57 13.61 -8.19 6.36
C TRP A 57 13.20 -9.51 5.66
N SER A 58 12.03 -10.05 5.97
CA SER A 58 11.59 -11.37 5.48
C SER A 58 11.13 -11.36 4.02
N PHE A 59 10.91 -10.18 3.44
CA PHE A 59 10.42 -10.02 2.07
C PHE A 59 11.10 -8.84 1.36
N SER A 60 11.10 -8.86 0.03
CA SER A 60 11.66 -7.77 -0.76
C SER A 60 10.62 -6.67 -0.94
N PRO A 61 10.89 -5.40 -0.59
CA PRO A 61 9.97 -4.29 -0.88
C PRO A 61 9.69 -4.11 -2.38
N SER A 62 10.61 -4.57 -3.24
CA SER A 62 10.44 -4.55 -4.70
C SER A 62 9.60 -5.70 -5.26
N ASP A 63 9.16 -6.64 -4.40
CA ASP A 63 8.36 -7.81 -4.75
C ASP A 63 7.41 -8.30 -3.64
N PHE A 64 6.88 -7.37 -2.83
CA PHE A 64 6.12 -7.71 -1.64
C PHE A 64 4.83 -8.50 -1.96
N ALA A 65 4.27 -8.34 -3.16
CA ALA A 65 3.04 -8.99 -3.57
C ALA A 65 3.14 -10.51 -3.71
N GLU A 66 4.30 -11.00 -4.14
CA GLU A 66 4.56 -12.44 -4.28
C GLU A 66 5.09 -13.04 -2.98
N THR A 67 5.67 -12.20 -2.11
CA THR A 67 6.48 -12.64 -0.98
C THR A 67 5.84 -12.39 0.39
N ALA A 68 4.81 -11.55 0.48
CA ALA A 68 4.13 -11.23 1.72
C ALA A 68 2.62 -11.42 1.59
N THR A 69 2.05 -12.26 2.47
CA THR A 69 0.61 -12.44 2.60
C THR A 69 0.18 -12.07 4.01
N VAL A 70 -0.58 -10.98 4.15
CA VAL A 70 -1.00 -10.44 5.45
C VAL A 70 -2.22 -11.21 5.95
N HIS A 71 -2.09 -11.87 7.11
CA HIS A 71 -3.17 -12.65 7.74
C HIS A 71 -3.54 -12.17 9.15
N ASP A 72 -2.66 -11.42 9.80
CA ASP A 72 -2.71 -11.00 11.20
C ASP A 72 -2.76 -9.47 11.33
N PHE A 73 -3.43 -8.80 10.39
CA PHE A 73 -3.48 -7.33 10.36
C PHE A 73 -4.21 -6.76 11.60
N GLU A 74 -3.51 -5.90 12.34
CA GLU A 74 -4.05 -5.14 13.46
C GLU A 74 -4.13 -3.64 13.12
N SER A 75 -5.35 -3.10 12.99
CA SER A 75 -5.57 -1.68 12.72
C SER A 75 -5.07 -0.80 13.87
N VAL A 76 -4.39 0.30 13.54
CA VAL A 76 -4.13 1.36 14.51
C VAL A 76 -5.42 2.15 14.77
N VAL A 77 -5.73 2.37 16.05
CA VAL A 77 -6.94 3.08 16.47
C VAL A 77 -6.98 4.49 15.86
N ASN A 78 -8.11 4.84 15.23
CA ASN A 78 -8.34 6.12 14.56
C ASN A 78 -7.38 6.43 13.39
N ALA A 79 -6.68 5.43 12.85
CA ALA A 79 -5.79 5.61 11.68
C ALA A 79 -6.47 5.14 10.39
N SER A 80 -7.66 5.66 10.12
CA SER A 80 -8.45 5.37 8.92
C SER A 80 -8.86 6.65 8.22
N VAL A 81 -8.84 6.62 6.89
CA VAL A 81 -9.32 7.72 6.03
C VAL A 81 -10.17 7.17 4.90
N GLU A 82 -11.24 7.88 4.59
CA GLU A 82 -12.02 7.67 3.37
C GLU A 82 -11.59 8.68 2.31
N CYS A 83 -11.33 8.21 1.10
CA CYS A 83 -10.97 9.06 -0.03
C CYS A 83 -11.45 8.48 -1.36
N ASP A 84 -11.32 9.26 -2.44
CA ASP A 84 -11.51 8.75 -3.79
C ASP A 84 -10.31 7.89 -4.22
N LEU A 85 -10.58 6.73 -4.81
CA LEU A 85 -9.56 5.79 -5.27
C LEU A 85 -8.72 6.38 -6.42
N GLY A 86 -9.34 7.19 -7.28
CA GLY A 86 -8.64 7.90 -8.36
C GLY A 86 -7.65 8.91 -7.80
N ASP A 87 -8.05 9.69 -6.79
CA ASP A 87 -7.17 10.64 -6.10
C ASP A 87 -6.01 9.92 -5.40
N LEU A 88 -6.27 8.78 -4.75
CA LEU A 88 -5.21 7.96 -4.13
C LEU A 88 -4.20 7.44 -5.17
N ILE A 89 -4.69 6.92 -6.30
CA ILE A 89 -3.84 6.46 -7.41
C ILE A 89 -3.00 7.62 -7.96
N ALA A 90 -3.61 8.79 -8.15
CA ALA A 90 -2.92 9.98 -8.65
C ALA A 90 -1.82 10.44 -7.67
N ALA A 91 -2.10 10.44 -6.37
CA ALA A 91 -1.13 10.80 -5.33
C ALA A 91 0.08 9.84 -5.31
N VAL A 92 -0.15 8.53 -5.45
CA VAL A 92 0.94 7.54 -5.54
C VAL A 92 1.80 7.78 -6.79
N ALA A 93 1.17 8.04 -7.94
CA ALA A 93 1.89 8.35 -9.18
C ALA A 93 2.72 9.63 -9.05
N GLN A 94 2.16 10.70 -8.47
CA GLN A 94 2.86 11.96 -8.23
C GLN A 94 4.07 11.78 -7.32
N ASN A 95 3.93 11.04 -6.21
CA ASN A 95 5.04 10.76 -5.31
C ASN A 95 6.15 10.00 -6.03
N ARG A 96 5.80 8.96 -6.80
CA ARG A 96 6.78 8.20 -7.59
C ARG A 96 7.57 9.10 -8.54
N ASP A 97 6.89 9.98 -9.26
CA ASP A 97 7.52 10.85 -10.24
C ASP A 97 8.42 11.89 -9.56
N SER A 98 8.02 12.41 -8.39
CA SER A 98 8.85 13.29 -7.56
C SER A 98 10.16 12.62 -7.14
N PHE A 99 10.11 11.40 -6.61
CA PHE A 99 11.32 10.67 -6.20
C PHE A 99 12.24 10.30 -7.39
N ALA A 100 11.68 10.10 -8.58
CA ALA A 100 12.48 9.84 -9.78
C ALA A 100 13.28 11.07 -10.24
N LEU A 101 12.70 12.26 -10.08
CA LEU A 101 13.37 13.54 -10.37
C LEU A 101 14.50 13.82 -9.36
N ASP A 102 14.26 13.57 -8.08
CA ASP A 102 15.26 13.74 -7.02
C ASP A 102 16.45 12.80 -7.19
N ALA A 103 16.22 11.56 -7.65
CA ALA A 103 17.29 10.58 -7.89
C ALA A 103 18.13 10.86 -9.14
N SER A 104 17.70 11.78 -10.00
CA SER A 104 18.39 12.18 -11.24
C SER A 104 19.20 13.47 -11.09
N SER A 105 19.20 14.08 -9.90
CA SER A 105 19.88 15.33 -9.55
C SER A 105 21.14 15.07 -8.73
#